data_AF-A0A403N4V9-F1
#
_entry.id   AF-A0A403N4V9-F1
#
_cell.length_a   1.000
_cell.length_b   1.000
_cell.length_c   1.000
_cell.angle_alpha   90.00
_cell.angle_beta   90.00
_cell.angle_gamma   90.00
#
_symmetry.space_group_name_H-M   'P 1'
#
loop_
_entity.id
_entity.type
_entity.pdbx_description
1 polymer ?
#
loop_
_entity_poly.entity_id
_entity_poly.type
_entity_poly.pdbx_seq_one_letter_code
_entity_poly.pdbx_strand_id
1 'polypeptide(L)'
;MNTIRIMKQAEQRANLVPGLLKALLCTGTALLISLAGNGVQYLRSTNVEREYFATDNGRLVRLAPTSQPGWSQNDVMSFGSETLSMAFNLDFVHYRSQISALAPRFSDGGFAGYVNALQASNILDTIKKEKMNLTATIGVGVLIRQGQLNNGVWFWTFQY
;
A
#
# COMPACT_ATOMS: atom_id res chain seq x y z
N MET A 1 -8.15 37.55 -75.98
CA MET A 1 -7.22 37.59 -74.82
C MET A 1 -7.68 36.77 -73.61
N ASN A 2 -9.00 36.62 -73.35
CA ASN A 2 -9.49 35.95 -72.13
C ASN A 2 -9.49 34.40 -72.19
N THR A 3 -9.75 33.80 -73.35
CA THR A 3 -9.87 32.34 -73.54
C THR A 3 -8.54 31.58 -73.35
N ILE A 4 -7.42 32.17 -73.80
CA ILE A 4 -6.08 31.59 -73.64
C ILE A 4 -5.67 31.55 -72.16
N ARG A 5 -6.08 32.54 -71.36
CA ARG A 5 -5.83 32.54 -69.90
C ARG A 5 -6.61 31.42 -69.21
N ILE A 6 -7.86 31.18 -69.63
CA ILE A 6 -8.74 30.14 -69.06
C ILE A 6 -8.20 28.73 -69.39
N MET A 7 -7.75 28.50 -70.63
CA MET A 7 -7.14 27.21 -71.01
C MET A 7 -5.84 26.93 -70.24
N LYS A 8 -4.95 27.93 -70.15
CA LYS A 8 -3.71 27.81 -69.37
C LYS A 8 -3.98 27.54 -67.89
N GLN A 9 -5.02 28.15 -67.33
CA GLN A 9 -5.44 27.95 -65.94
C GLN A 9 -6.07 26.57 -65.69
N ALA A 10 -6.78 26.01 -66.67
CA ALA A 10 -7.33 24.65 -66.60
C ALA A 10 -6.23 23.58 -66.65
N GLU A 11 -5.23 23.76 -67.49
CA GLU A 11 -4.06 22.87 -67.59
C GLU A 11 -3.19 22.93 -66.33
N GLN A 12 -3.00 24.12 -65.77
CA GLN A 12 -2.31 24.31 -64.50
C GLN A 12 -3.06 23.61 -63.35
N ARG A 13 -4.40 23.68 -63.32
CA ARG A 13 -5.22 22.97 -62.34
C ARG A 13 -5.09 21.46 -62.48
N ALA A 14 -5.10 20.92 -63.71
CA ALA A 14 -4.96 19.49 -63.97
C ALA A 14 -3.62 18.93 -63.48
N ASN A 15 -2.51 19.66 -63.68
CA ASN A 15 -1.19 19.27 -63.20
C ASN A 15 -1.02 19.37 -61.67
N LEU A 16 -1.87 20.14 -60.98
CA LEU A 16 -1.83 20.26 -59.51
C LEU A 16 -2.63 19.14 -58.81
N VAL A 17 -3.59 18.51 -59.49
CA VAL A 17 -4.41 17.40 -58.96
C VAL A 17 -3.56 16.23 -58.43
N PRO A 18 -2.56 15.67 -59.14
CA PRO A 18 -1.78 14.55 -58.63
C PRO A 18 -0.90 14.94 -57.44
N GLY A 19 -0.44 16.19 -57.35
CA GLY A 19 0.30 16.71 -56.20
C GLY A 19 -0.58 16.84 -54.97
N LEU A 20 -1.81 17.36 -55.13
CA LEU A 20 -2.81 17.44 -54.07
C LEU A 20 -3.26 16.06 -53.59
N LEU A 21 -3.43 15.09 -54.50
CA LEU A 21 -3.79 13.73 -54.16
C LEU A 21 -2.70 13.04 -53.33
N LYS A 22 -1.42 13.20 -53.72
CA LYS A 22 -0.28 12.69 -52.95
C LYS A 22 -0.18 13.36 -51.58
N ALA A 23 -0.43 14.66 -51.50
CA ALA A 23 -0.44 15.39 -50.23
C ALA A 23 -1.55 14.90 -49.30
N LEU A 24 -2.77 14.68 -49.81
CA LEU A 24 -3.90 14.14 -49.04
C LEU A 24 -3.65 12.71 -48.53
N LEU A 25 -3.06 11.85 -49.36
CA LEU A 25 -2.69 10.50 -48.95
C LEU A 25 -1.59 10.53 -47.88
N CYS A 26 -0.58 11.39 -48.05
CA CYS A 26 0.50 11.57 -47.08
C CYS A 26 -0.02 12.08 -45.73
N THR A 27 -0.86 13.12 -45.73
CA THR A 27 -1.44 13.66 -44.49
C THR A 27 -2.39 12.68 -43.82
N GLY A 28 -3.16 11.89 -44.59
CA GLY A 28 -4.00 10.82 -44.05
C GLY A 28 -3.17 9.73 -43.34
N THR A 29 -2.09 9.27 -43.96
CA THR A 29 -1.19 8.29 -43.32
C THR A 29 -0.50 8.84 -42.08
N ALA A 30 -0.08 10.11 -42.10
CA ALA A 30 0.53 10.77 -40.95
C ALA A 30 -0.42 10.89 -39.75
N LEU A 31 -1.71 11.19 -40.01
CA LEU A 31 -2.73 11.26 -38.96
C LEU A 31 -2.98 9.90 -38.30
N LEU A 32 -3.03 8.82 -39.08
CA LEU A 32 -3.21 7.46 -38.56
C LEU A 32 -2.04 7.04 -37.65
N ILE A 33 -0.80 7.36 -38.04
CA ILE A 33 0.39 7.08 -37.22
C ILE A 33 0.36 7.89 -35.92
N SER A 34 -0.02 9.17 -35.99
CA SER A 34 -0.15 10.02 -34.80
C SER A 34 -1.19 9.48 -33.81
N LEU A 35 -2.37 9.05 -34.30
CA LEU A 35 -3.42 8.50 -33.45
C LEU A 35 -2.99 7.19 -32.76
N ALA A 36 -2.31 6.31 -33.49
CA ALA A 36 -1.75 5.08 -32.93
C ALA A 36 -0.69 5.36 -31.84
N GLY A 37 0.19 6.33 -32.08
CA GLY A 37 1.19 6.77 -31.11
C GLY A 37 0.58 7.27 -29.80
N ASN A 38 -0.46 8.11 -29.90
CA ASN A 38 -1.20 8.60 -28.74
C ASN A 38 -1.87 7.46 -27.96
N GLY A 39 -2.44 6.47 -28.64
CA GLY A 39 -3.04 5.29 -28.01
C GLY A 39 -2.00 4.46 -27.22
N VAL A 40 -0.84 4.20 -27.82
CA VAL A 40 0.27 3.50 -27.15
C VAL A 40 0.77 4.30 -25.94
N GLN A 41 0.92 5.62 -26.06
CA GLN A 41 1.34 6.49 -24.97
C GLN A 41 0.30 6.53 -23.84
N TYR A 42 -0.99 6.49 -24.16
CA TYR A 42 -2.06 6.45 -23.18
C TYR A 42 -2.06 5.12 -22.40
N LEU A 43 -1.92 3.99 -23.11
CA LEU A 43 -1.81 2.66 -22.49
C LEU A 43 -0.56 2.56 -21.60
N ARG A 44 0.59 3.10 -22.05
CA ARG A 44 1.82 3.18 -21.25
C ARG A 44 1.64 4.06 -20.02
N SER A 45 1.04 5.23 -20.16
CA SER A 45 0.82 6.19 -19.06
C SER A 45 -0.16 5.68 -18.00
N THR A 46 -1.14 4.88 -18.40
CA THR A 46 -2.12 4.29 -17.47
C THR A 46 -1.48 3.18 -16.61
N ASN A 47 -0.46 2.52 -17.14
CA ASN A 47 0.26 1.42 -16.47
C ASN A 47 1.47 1.89 -15.64
N VAL A 48 1.59 3.19 -15.35
CA VAL A 48 2.62 3.71 -14.47
C VAL A 48 2.09 3.70 -13.04
N GLU A 49 2.59 2.77 -12.25
CA GLU A 49 2.42 2.72 -10.79
C GLU A 49 2.77 4.11 -10.22
N ARG A 50 1.76 4.84 -9.71
CA ARG A 50 1.96 6.20 -9.22
C ARG A 50 2.67 6.14 -7.88
N GLU A 51 3.99 6.36 -7.88
CA GLU A 51 4.78 6.55 -6.67
C GLU A 51 4.38 7.91 -6.04
N TYR A 52 3.68 7.87 -4.91
CA TYR A 52 3.35 9.08 -4.14
C TYR A 52 4.51 9.42 -3.22
N PHE A 53 5.07 10.62 -3.38
CA PHE A 53 6.09 11.15 -2.48
C PHE A 53 5.40 12.05 -1.45
N ALA A 54 5.60 11.78 -0.16
CA ALA A 54 5.35 12.78 0.90
C ALA A 54 6.70 13.36 1.36
N THR A 55 6.70 14.67 1.60
CA THR A 55 7.84 15.39 2.15
C THR A 55 7.64 15.51 3.66
N ASP A 56 8.52 14.88 4.43
CA ASP A 56 8.72 15.16 5.86
C ASP A 56 10.08 15.87 6.01
N ASN A 57 10.06 17.12 6.49
CA ASN A 57 11.24 17.93 6.80
C ASN A 57 12.34 18.00 5.70
N GLY A 58 11.94 18.12 4.43
CA GLY A 58 12.88 18.30 3.32
C GLY A 58 13.66 17.04 2.91
N ARG A 59 13.34 15.87 3.48
CA ARG A 59 13.79 14.57 2.98
C ARG A 59 12.66 13.91 2.19
N LEU A 60 12.97 13.51 0.97
CA LEU A 60 12.10 12.64 0.16
C LEU A 60 12.06 11.27 0.85
N VAL A 61 10.98 10.97 1.57
CA VAL A 61 10.71 9.63 2.08
C VAL A 61 9.81 8.94 1.06
N ARG A 62 10.28 7.81 0.52
CA ARG A 62 9.44 6.95 -0.31
C ARG A 62 8.30 6.44 0.56
N LEU A 63 7.06 6.86 0.29
CA LEU A 63 5.90 6.18 0.84
C LEU A 63 5.84 4.83 0.15
N ALA A 64 6.08 3.76 0.90
CA ALA A 64 5.82 2.41 0.39
C ALA A 64 4.35 2.36 -0.10
N PRO A 65 4.09 1.77 -1.27
CA PRO A 65 2.73 1.71 -1.80
C PRO A 65 1.83 0.98 -0.81
N THR A 66 0.65 1.54 -0.56
CA THR A 66 -0.44 1.01 0.31
C THR A 66 -0.89 -0.42 -0.07
N SER A 67 -0.35 -1.00 -1.14
CA SER A 67 -0.57 -2.39 -1.56
C SER A 67 0.32 -3.42 -0.85
N GLN A 68 1.36 -2.98 -0.13
CA GLN A 68 2.23 -3.85 0.66
C GLN A 68 2.11 -3.49 2.15
N PRO A 69 2.11 -4.48 3.05
CA PRO A 69 2.06 -4.20 4.47
C PRO A 69 3.27 -3.33 4.84
N GLY A 70 3.01 -2.18 5.49
CA GLY A 70 4.07 -1.27 5.94
C GLY A 70 5.05 -1.88 6.95
N TRP A 71 4.72 -3.07 7.46
CA TRP A 71 5.54 -3.89 8.35
C TRP A 71 5.75 -5.27 7.74
N SER A 72 6.96 -5.81 7.84
CA SER A 72 7.22 -7.18 7.43
C SER A 72 6.58 -8.17 8.41
N GLN A 73 6.33 -9.41 7.96
CA GLN A 73 5.84 -10.47 8.85
C GLN A 73 6.75 -10.64 10.08
N ASN A 74 8.06 -10.51 9.90
CA ASN A 74 9.02 -10.62 10.99
C ASN A 74 8.86 -9.49 12.00
N ASP A 75 8.59 -8.26 11.55
CA ASP A 75 8.35 -7.13 12.45
C ASP A 75 7.08 -7.33 13.29
N VAL A 76 6.01 -7.82 12.67
CA VAL A 76 4.74 -8.10 13.39
C VAL A 76 4.92 -9.28 14.36
N MET A 77 5.71 -10.29 13.99
CA MET A 77 6.04 -11.40 14.86
C MET A 77 6.88 -10.96 16.07
N SER A 78 7.91 -10.14 15.85
CA SER A 78 8.72 -9.57 16.93
C SER A 78 7.90 -8.66 17.84
N PHE A 79 6.97 -7.87 17.27
CA PHE A 79 6.03 -7.08 18.05
C PHE A 79 5.15 -7.96 18.95
N GLY A 80 4.64 -9.08 18.43
CA GLY A 80 3.84 -10.03 19.20
C GLY A 80 4.61 -10.68 20.35
N SER A 81 5.82 -11.20 20.08
CA SER A 81 6.64 -11.83 21.12
C SER A 81 7.08 -10.85 22.21
N GLU A 82 7.46 -9.62 21.83
CA GLU A 82 7.81 -8.57 22.79
C GLU A 82 6.60 -8.19 23.66
N THR A 83 5.43 -8.01 23.04
CA THR A 83 4.20 -7.67 23.75
C THR A 83 3.79 -8.77 24.74
N LEU A 84 3.87 -10.04 24.33
CA LEU A 84 3.58 -11.18 25.22
C LEU A 84 4.61 -11.28 26.35
N SER A 85 5.88 -11.04 26.05
CA SER A 85 6.94 -11.00 27.07
C SER A 85 6.62 -9.92 28.11
N MET A 86 6.27 -8.71 27.70
CA MET A 86 5.88 -7.64 28.64
C MET A 86 4.59 -7.96 29.40
N ALA A 87 3.61 -8.60 28.76
CA ALA A 87 2.32 -8.94 29.35
C ALA A 87 2.43 -10.02 30.44
N PHE A 88 3.30 -11.01 30.25
CA PHE A 88 3.48 -12.11 31.19
C PHE A 88 4.72 -11.97 32.09
N ASN A 89 5.39 -10.82 32.07
CA ASN A 89 6.45 -10.47 33.03
C ASN A 89 5.98 -9.35 33.96
N LEU A 90 5.24 -9.73 35.00
CA LEU A 90 4.59 -8.80 35.93
C LEU A 90 5.25 -8.83 37.31
N ASP A 91 5.48 -7.65 37.85
CA ASP A 91 6.01 -7.43 39.19
C ASP A 91 4.88 -7.18 40.19
N PHE A 92 4.94 -7.79 41.37
CA PHE A 92 3.87 -7.70 42.36
C PHE A 92 3.59 -6.27 42.87
N VAL A 93 4.58 -5.38 42.81
CA VAL A 93 4.43 -3.97 43.19
C VAL A 93 3.84 -3.16 42.04
N HIS A 94 4.35 -3.36 40.83
CA HIS A 94 4.08 -2.49 39.69
C HIS A 94 3.09 -3.06 38.65
N TYR A 95 2.48 -4.24 38.88
CA TYR A 95 1.63 -4.93 37.91
C TYR A 95 0.53 -4.04 37.30
N ARG A 96 -0.08 -3.15 38.09
CA ARG A 96 -1.13 -2.23 37.58
C ARG A 96 -0.59 -1.28 36.53
N SER A 97 0.57 -0.69 36.80
CA SER A 97 1.24 0.22 35.88
C SER A 97 1.66 -0.52 34.61
N GLN A 98 2.27 -1.70 34.77
CA GLN A 98 2.69 -2.56 33.65
C GLN A 98 1.53 -2.97 32.75
N ILE A 99 0.40 -3.39 33.34
CA ILE A 99 -0.83 -3.72 32.59
C ILE A 99 -1.37 -2.49 31.87
N SER A 100 -1.42 -1.33 32.52
CA SER A 100 -1.91 -0.09 31.89
C SER A 100 -1.01 0.42 30.75
N ALA A 101 0.31 0.23 30.88
CA ALA A 101 1.28 0.60 29.86
C ALA A 101 1.15 -0.24 28.57
N LEU A 102 0.54 -1.42 28.67
CA LEU A 102 0.26 -2.29 27.52
C LEU A 102 -1.02 -1.93 26.79
N ALA A 103 -1.91 -1.11 27.34
CA ALA A 103 -3.16 -0.74 26.70
C ALA A 103 -3.01 -0.27 25.23
N PRO A 104 -2.00 0.56 24.86
CA PRO A 104 -1.81 1.00 23.47
C PRO A 104 -1.40 -0.12 22.50
N ARG A 105 -0.88 -1.25 23.00
CA ARG A 105 -0.46 -2.40 22.17
C ARG A 105 -1.61 -3.35 21.83
N PHE A 106 -2.76 -3.20 22.50
CA PHE A 106 -3.94 -4.01 22.27
C PHE A 106 -5.08 -3.17 21.69
N SER A 107 -6.00 -3.83 20.98
CA SER A 107 -7.32 -3.25 20.73
C SER A 107 -8.18 -3.31 21.99
N ASP A 108 -9.24 -2.51 22.08
CA ASP A 108 -10.14 -2.50 23.25
C ASP A 108 -10.66 -3.91 23.61
N GLY A 109 -11.07 -4.68 22.59
CA GLY A 109 -11.50 -6.06 22.76
C GLY A 109 -10.35 -7.02 23.12
N GLY A 110 -9.17 -6.82 22.55
CA GLY A 110 -7.98 -7.61 22.85
C GLY A 110 -7.50 -7.41 24.29
N PHE A 111 -7.52 -6.17 24.77
CA PHE A 111 -7.13 -5.83 26.15
C PHE A 111 -8.09 -6.44 27.17
N ALA A 112 -9.41 -6.38 26.90
CA ALA A 112 -10.40 -7.05 27.74
C ALA A 112 -10.18 -8.57 27.80
N GLY A 113 -9.85 -9.20 26.66
CA GLY A 113 -9.50 -10.62 26.59
C GLY A 113 -8.26 -10.97 27.42
N TYR A 114 -7.22 -10.14 27.36
CA TYR A 114 -6.02 -10.28 28.16
C TYR A 114 -6.30 -10.19 29.67
N VAL A 115 -7.03 -9.16 30.12
CA VAL A 115 -7.41 -8.99 31.54
C VAL A 115 -8.26 -10.17 32.02
N ASN A 116 -9.20 -10.62 31.20
CA ASN A 116 -10.02 -11.79 31.52
C ASN A 116 -9.17 -13.06 31.64
N ALA A 117 -8.19 -13.28 30.75
CA ALA A 117 -7.28 -14.42 30.85
C ALA A 117 -6.45 -14.42 32.15
N LEU A 118 -5.97 -13.24 32.58
CA LEU A 118 -5.28 -13.10 33.86
C LEU A 118 -6.18 -13.38 35.07
N GLN A 119 -7.44 -12.94 35.01
CA GLN A 119 -8.42 -13.17 36.07
C GLN A 119 -8.86 -14.64 36.12
N ALA A 120 -9.14 -15.26 34.97
CA ALA A 120 -9.52 -16.66 34.84
C ALA A 120 -8.40 -17.61 35.30
N SER A 121 -7.14 -17.23 35.10
CA SER A 121 -5.98 -17.99 35.54
C SER A 121 -5.61 -17.73 37.02
N ASN A 122 -6.40 -16.94 37.74
CA ASN A 122 -6.17 -16.52 39.12
C ASN A 122 -4.82 -15.81 39.36
N ILE A 123 -4.14 -15.36 38.30
CA ILE A 123 -2.79 -14.78 38.34
C ILE A 123 -2.79 -13.48 39.14
N LEU A 124 -3.78 -12.61 38.94
CA LEU A 124 -3.86 -11.33 39.64
C LEU A 124 -3.99 -11.51 41.16
N ASP A 125 -4.76 -12.52 41.56
CA ASP A 125 -4.98 -12.85 42.97
C ASP A 125 -3.72 -13.44 43.60
N THR A 126 -3.04 -14.33 42.90
CA THR A 126 -1.75 -14.91 43.32
C THR A 126 -0.66 -13.83 43.44
N ILE A 127 -0.48 -12.98 42.42
CA ILE A 127 0.49 -11.88 42.46
C ILE A 127 0.23 -10.95 43.66
N LYS A 128 -1.05 -10.62 43.91
CA LYS A 128 -1.44 -9.69 44.99
C LYS A 128 -1.33 -10.32 46.39
N LYS A 129 -1.82 -11.55 46.57
CA LYS A 129 -1.91 -12.21 47.89
C LYS A 129 -0.58 -12.83 48.30
N GLU A 130 0.09 -13.47 47.36
CA GLU A 130 1.31 -14.25 47.62
C GLU A 130 2.59 -13.44 47.33
N LYS A 131 2.45 -12.21 46.83
CA LYS A 131 3.56 -11.29 46.48
C LYS A 131 4.57 -11.94 45.54
N MET A 132 4.07 -12.72 44.58
CA MET A 132 4.89 -13.39 43.59
C MET A 132 4.98 -12.58 42.31
N ASN A 133 6.15 -12.64 41.67
CA ASN A 133 6.35 -12.12 40.33
C ASN A 133 5.98 -13.19 39.30
N LEU A 134 5.34 -12.75 38.23
CA LEU A 134 5.08 -13.59 37.07
C LEU A 134 6.26 -13.42 36.10
N THR A 135 6.81 -14.53 35.65
CA THR A 135 7.85 -14.53 34.63
C THR A 135 7.54 -15.59 33.60
N ALA A 136 7.53 -15.20 32.33
CA ALA A 136 7.31 -16.10 31.22
C ALA A 136 8.36 -15.88 30.12
N THR A 137 8.82 -16.99 29.55
CA THR A 137 9.69 -16.98 28.38
C THR A 137 8.86 -17.31 27.17
N ILE A 138 8.75 -16.36 26.24
CA ILE A 138 8.01 -16.52 24.99
C ILE A 138 8.97 -17.00 23.90
N GLY A 139 8.62 -18.10 23.23
CA GLY A 139 9.41 -18.67 22.14
C GLY A 139 9.27 -17.90 20.82
N VAL A 140 9.89 -18.44 19.76
CA VAL A 140 9.71 -17.92 18.40
C VAL A 140 8.31 -18.26 17.92
N GLY A 141 7.55 -17.24 17.52
CA GLY A 141 6.21 -17.44 16.99
C GLY A 141 6.20 -18.09 15.61
N VAL A 142 5.11 -18.79 15.30
CA VAL A 142 4.84 -19.34 13.96
C VAL A 142 3.62 -18.64 13.37
N LEU A 143 3.71 -18.22 12.10
CA LEU A 143 2.57 -17.64 11.39
C LEU A 143 1.57 -18.76 11.05
N ILE A 144 0.36 -18.68 11.63
CA ILE A 144 -0.75 -19.58 11.27
C ILE A 144 -1.44 -19.07 10.01
N ARG A 145 -1.77 -17.77 10.01
CA ARG A 145 -2.60 -17.17 8.96
C ARG A 145 -2.27 -15.70 8.78
N GLN A 146 -2.30 -15.26 7.54
CA GLN A 146 -2.29 -13.84 7.19
C GLN A 146 -3.36 -13.57 6.13
N GLY A 147 -3.81 -12.32 6.05
CA GLY A 147 -4.75 -11.90 5.03
C GLY A 147 -5.17 -10.45 5.19
N GLN A 148 -6.14 -10.05 4.39
CA GLN A 148 -6.74 -8.72 4.43
C GLN A 148 -8.20 -8.86 4.87
N LEU A 149 -8.61 -8.02 5.81
CA LEU A 149 -10.01 -7.85 6.20
C LEU A 149 -10.78 -7.12 5.09
N ASN A 150 -12.11 -7.23 5.11
CA ASN A 150 -12.99 -6.58 4.10
C ASN A 150 -12.85 -5.04 4.08
N ASN A 151 -12.33 -4.44 5.15
CA ASN A 151 -12.07 -3.01 5.27
C ASN A 151 -10.67 -2.60 4.77
N GLY A 152 -9.91 -3.52 4.17
CA GLY A 152 -8.57 -3.27 3.65
C GLY A 152 -7.44 -3.38 4.67
N VAL A 153 -7.73 -3.64 5.95
CA VAL A 153 -6.72 -3.80 7.01
C VAL A 153 -6.08 -5.18 6.94
N TRP A 154 -4.75 -5.23 6.92
CA TRP A 154 -4.00 -6.48 7.00
C TRP A 154 -4.00 -7.05 8.41
N PHE A 155 -4.13 -8.36 8.52
CA PHE A 155 -4.04 -9.07 9.79
C PHE A 155 -3.08 -10.26 9.68
N TRP A 156 -2.47 -10.57 10.81
CA TRP A 156 -1.61 -11.74 11.00
C TRP A 156 -2.03 -12.45 12.28
N THR A 157 -2.03 -13.78 12.24
CA THR A 157 -2.30 -14.66 13.36
C THR A 157 -1.08 -15.50 13.60
N PHE A 158 -0.49 -15.34 14.79
CA PHE A 158 0.69 -16.07 15.23
C PHE A 158 0.35 -17.01 16.39
N GLN A 159 1.11 -18.09 16.51
CA GLN A 159 1.13 -18.98 17.67
C GLN A 159 2.50 -18.90 18.34
N TYR A 160 2.52 -18.80 19.67
CA TYR A 160 3.74 -18.81 20.49
C TYR A 160 3.68 -19.96 21.49
#